data_AF-A0A1G2TKM5-F1
#
_entry.id   AF-A0A1G2TKM5-F1
#
_cell.length_a   1.000
_cell.length_b   1.000
_cell.length_c   1.000
_cell.angle_alpha   90.00
_cell.angle_beta   90.00
_cell.angle_gamma   90.00
#
_symmetry.space_group_name_H-M   'P 1'
#
loop_
_entity.id
_entity.type
_entity.pdbx_description
1 polymer ?
#
loop_
_entity_poly.entity_id
_entity_poly.type
_entity_poly.pdbx_seq_one_letter_code
_entity_poly.pdbx_strand_id
1 'polypeptide(L)'
;MSDKLTLDVVQAAEIKYGAERNGATNADLKALSSGDMFALILPILRGYGRVVVDILQKIGETNFPGAKKFVAKENFKLKKDGGICSYLGSNFTAWFMGKVEDDVAPSTLTYAKLTKNSKDDAIVASLGGEDKAKTSLVEIFHRISLQPNGETGSLLTSGWANIFYVEDVNGVLRTVLVHWSGGGWGVDAIPVVSPVDWGADRLVFSRNPLGTQAV
;
A
#
# COMPACT_ATOMS: atom_id res chain seq x y z
N MET A 1 -39.23 33.83 -7.77
CA MET A 1 -38.53 33.75 -6.48
C MET A 1 -37.06 33.49 -6.80
N SER A 2 -36.12 34.25 -6.24
CA SER A 2 -34.70 33.97 -6.50
C SER A 2 -34.29 32.70 -5.77
N ASP A 3 -33.68 31.74 -6.46
CA ASP A 3 -32.93 30.60 -5.91
C ASP A 3 -31.64 31.06 -5.21
N LYS A 4 -31.75 32.09 -4.38
CA LYS A 4 -30.61 32.61 -3.63
C LYS A 4 -30.41 31.70 -2.42
N LEU A 5 -29.25 31.07 -2.35
CA LEU A 5 -28.82 30.33 -1.16
C LEU A 5 -28.86 31.26 0.07
N THR A 6 -29.62 30.87 1.08
CA THR A 6 -29.71 31.57 2.37
C THR A 6 -29.36 30.63 3.51
N LEU A 7 -28.66 31.14 4.52
CA LEU A 7 -28.35 30.41 5.75
C LEU A 7 -29.06 31.12 6.91
N ASP A 8 -30.05 30.48 7.53
CA ASP A 8 -30.71 31.00 8.72
C ASP A 8 -29.93 30.69 10.02
N VAL A 9 -30.36 31.30 11.12
CA VAL A 9 -29.69 31.18 12.43
C VAL A 9 -29.70 29.75 12.96
N VAL A 10 -30.77 28.98 12.69
CA VAL A 10 -30.89 27.59 13.13
C VAL A 10 -29.90 26.74 12.35
N GLN A 11 -29.89 26.86 11.02
CA GLN A 11 -28.99 26.09 10.17
C GLN A 11 -27.52 26.41 10.43
N ALA A 12 -27.20 27.68 10.71
CA ALA A 12 -25.85 28.09 11.10
C ALA A 12 -25.41 27.44 12.43
N ALA A 13 -26.31 27.36 13.42
CA ALA A 13 -26.03 26.70 14.68
C ALA A 13 -25.82 25.20 14.50
N GLU A 14 -26.64 24.54 13.67
CA GLU A 14 -26.49 23.12 13.37
C GLU A 14 -25.15 22.78 12.70
N ILE A 15 -24.71 23.59 11.73
CA ILE A 15 -23.39 23.42 11.08
C ILE A 15 -22.28 23.55 12.13
N LYS A 16 -22.35 24.56 13.00
CA LYS A 16 -21.37 24.76 14.07
C LYS A 16 -21.29 23.55 14.99
N TYR A 17 -22.42 23.10 15.54
CA TYR A 17 -22.44 21.95 16.45
C TYR A 17 -22.04 20.65 15.76
N GLY A 18 -22.41 20.47 14.48
CA GLY A 18 -21.97 19.36 13.66
C GLY A 18 -20.45 19.33 13.49
N ALA A 19 -19.84 20.49 13.22
CA ALA A 19 -18.40 20.64 13.09
C ALA A 19 -17.68 20.36 14.42
N GLU A 20 -18.14 20.95 15.52
CA GLU A 20 -17.57 20.74 16.86
C GLU A 20 -17.59 19.26 17.28
N ARG A 21 -18.70 18.55 17.03
CA ARG A 21 -18.81 17.11 17.33
C ARG A 21 -17.78 16.25 16.58
N ASN A 22 -17.27 16.73 15.44
CA ASN A 22 -16.28 16.03 14.64
C ASN A 22 -14.86 16.61 14.83
N GLY A 23 -14.65 17.43 15.85
CA GLY A 23 -13.33 17.98 16.19
C GLY A 23 -12.85 19.10 15.27
N ALA A 24 -13.72 19.67 14.44
CA ALA A 24 -13.36 20.79 13.58
C ALA A 24 -13.22 22.10 14.38
N THR A 25 -12.33 22.96 13.91
CA THR A 25 -12.03 24.26 14.50
C THR A 25 -12.62 25.41 13.68
N ASN A 26 -12.58 26.63 14.23
CA ASN A 26 -12.95 27.84 13.47
C ASN A 26 -12.07 28.04 12.22
N ALA A 27 -10.82 27.58 12.23
CA ALA A 27 -9.95 27.65 11.07
C ALA A 27 -10.45 26.72 9.95
N ASP A 28 -10.94 25.54 10.29
CA ASP A 28 -11.51 24.58 9.32
C ASP A 28 -12.80 25.12 8.69
N LEU A 29 -13.69 25.72 9.50
CA LEU A 29 -14.91 26.37 8.99
C LEU A 29 -14.59 27.53 8.05
N LYS A 30 -13.57 28.32 8.39
CA LYS A 30 -13.10 29.39 7.50
C LYS A 30 -12.57 28.82 6.19
N ALA A 31 -11.76 27.76 6.23
CA ALA A 31 -11.25 27.09 5.04
C ALA A 31 -12.37 26.50 4.17
N LEU A 32 -13.39 25.89 4.79
CA LEU A 32 -14.58 25.36 4.12
C LEU A 32 -15.31 26.42 3.28
N SER A 33 -15.42 27.63 3.84
CA SER A 33 -16.13 28.76 3.22
C SER A 33 -15.28 29.65 2.30
N SER A 34 -13.99 29.33 2.13
CA SER A 34 -13.06 30.15 1.34
C SER A 34 -12.71 29.49 -0.01
N GLY A 35 -12.53 30.31 -1.05
CA GLY A 35 -12.12 29.85 -2.38
C GLY A 35 -13.08 28.82 -2.99
N ASP A 36 -12.53 27.81 -3.66
CA ASP A 36 -13.30 26.77 -4.37
C ASP A 36 -13.63 25.54 -3.49
N MET A 37 -13.42 25.62 -2.18
CA MET A 37 -13.58 24.46 -1.29
C MET A 37 -15.01 23.88 -1.33
N PHE A 38 -16.03 24.75 -1.40
CA PHE A 38 -17.41 24.29 -1.56
C PHE A 38 -17.65 23.53 -2.86
N ALA A 39 -16.97 23.88 -3.96
CA ALA A 39 -17.07 23.13 -5.21
C ALA A 39 -16.46 21.72 -5.09
N LEU A 40 -15.38 21.58 -4.32
CA LEU A 40 -14.72 20.28 -4.07
C LEU A 40 -15.58 19.34 -3.22
N ILE A 41 -16.28 19.87 -2.21
CA ILE A 41 -17.12 19.05 -1.31
C ILE A 41 -18.54 18.84 -1.83
N LEU A 42 -19.02 19.64 -2.78
CA LEU A 42 -20.39 19.57 -3.28
C LEU A 42 -20.76 18.18 -3.85
N PRO A 43 -19.88 17.48 -4.59
CA PRO A 43 -20.12 16.08 -4.95
C PRO A 43 -20.35 15.16 -3.76
N ILE A 44 -19.58 15.35 -2.67
CA ILE A 44 -19.67 14.56 -1.43
C ILE A 44 -21.02 14.84 -0.75
N LEU A 45 -21.38 16.11 -0.59
CA LEU A 45 -22.67 16.52 -0.01
C LEU A 45 -23.87 16.01 -0.81
N ARG A 46 -23.73 15.87 -2.13
CA ARG A 46 -24.77 15.35 -3.02
C ARG A 46 -24.76 13.83 -3.17
N GLY A 47 -23.87 13.13 -2.47
CA GLY A 47 -23.85 11.66 -2.42
C GLY A 47 -23.23 10.97 -3.65
N TYR A 48 -22.61 11.70 -4.57
CA TYR A 48 -21.90 11.13 -5.72
C TYR A 48 -20.38 11.32 -5.67
N GLY A 49 -19.85 11.88 -4.58
CA GLY A 49 -18.43 11.98 -4.28
C GLY A 49 -18.07 11.35 -2.92
N ARG A 50 -16.78 11.07 -2.71
CA ARG A 50 -16.26 10.57 -1.42
C ARG A 50 -14.91 11.22 -1.09
N VAL A 51 -14.63 11.39 0.19
CA VAL A 51 -13.27 11.76 0.66
C VAL A 51 -12.40 10.50 0.61
N VAL A 52 -11.27 10.58 -0.10
CA VAL A 52 -10.22 9.57 -0.04
C VAL A 52 -9.04 10.20 0.70
N VAL A 53 -8.79 9.73 1.93
CA VAL A 53 -7.56 10.10 2.66
C VAL A 53 -6.46 9.19 2.14
N ASP A 54 -5.58 9.75 1.33
CA ASP A 54 -4.47 8.98 0.77
C ASP A 54 -3.42 8.70 1.84
N ILE A 55 -3.19 7.41 2.09
CA ILE A 55 -2.18 6.94 3.04
C ILE A 55 -0.87 6.54 2.34
N LEU A 56 -0.84 6.68 1.00
CA LEU A 56 0.25 6.28 0.13
C LEU A 56 0.77 7.48 -0.67
N GLN A 57 2.01 7.85 -0.44
CA GLN A 57 2.72 8.80 -1.30
C GLN A 57 3.50 8.02 -2.35
N LYS A 58 3.12 8.11 -3.64
CA LYS A 58 3.90 7.50 -4.72
C LYS A 58 5.34 7.99 -4.70
N ILE A 59 6.28 7.04 -4.73
CA ILE A 59 7.72 7.33 -4.80
C ILE A 59 8.26 7.07 -6.20
N GLY A 60 7.84 5.97 -6.82
CA GLY A 60 8.32 5.64 -8.16
C GLY A 60 7.70 4.37 -8.72
N GLU A 61 8.28 3.92 -9.81
CA GLU A 61 7.89 2.72 -10.54
C GLU A 61 9.12 1.87 -10.83
N THR A 62 8.90 0.58 -11.04
CA THR A 62 9.96 -0.32 -11.43
C THR A 62 9.45 -1.44 -12.31
N ASN A 63 10.29 -1.86 -13.27
CA ASN A 63 9.90 -2.82 -14.28
C ASN A 63 10.35 -4.23 -13.91
N PHE A 64 9.46 -5.18 -14.10
CA PHE A 64 9.72 -6.61 -14.04
C PHE A 64 9.70 -7.15 -15.49
N PRO A 65 10.77 -7.84 -15.93
CA PRO A 65 10.89 -8.30 -17.32
C PRO A 65 10.04 -9.54 -17.64
N GLY A 66 9.29 -10.09 -16.68
CA GLY A 66 8.61 -11.37 -16.82
C GLY A 66 9.49 -12.54 -16.43
N ALA A 67 8.86 -13.70 -16.16
CA ALA A 67 9.55 -14.95 -15.88
C ALA A 67 8.71 -16.14 -16.34
N LYS A 68 9.37 -17.15 -16.93
CA LYS A 68 8.72 -18.35 -17.49
C LYS A 68 8.26 -19.34 -16.43
N LYS A 69 9.06 -19.52 -15.39
CA LYS A 69 8.74 -20.39 -14.27
C LYS A 69 9.52 -19.93 -13.05
N PHE A 70 8.85 -19.90 -11.91
CA PHE A 70 9.46 -19.58 -10.64
C PHE A 70 9.01 -20.57 -9.59
N VAL A 71 9.97 -21.25 -8.96
CA VAL A 71 9.72 -22.18 -7.86
C VAL A 71 10.25 -21.55 -6.58
N ALA A 72 9.36 -21.25 -5.63
CA ALA A 72 9.71 -20.49 -4.42
C ALA A 72 10.86 -21.16 -3.64
N LYS A 73 10.77 -22.46 -3.39
CA LYS A 73 11.80 -23.25 -2.67
C LYS A 73 13.16 -23.29 -3.36
N GLU A 74 13.21 -23.10 -4.67
CA GLU A 74 14.48 -23.12 -5.42
C GLU A 74 15.21 -21.77 -5.35
N ASN A 75 14.45 -20.68 -5.18
CA ASN A 75 14.96 -19.31 -5.25
C ASN A 75 15.11 -18.67 -3.87
N PHE A 76 14.11 -18.80 -2.99
CA PHE A 76 14.18 -18.30 -1.62
C PHE A 76 14.96 -19.30 -0.74
N LYS A 77 16.28 -19.14 -0.74
CA LYS A 77 17.22 -19.92 0.07
C LYS A 77 18.02 -19.01 0.99
N LEU A 78 18.42 -19.56 2.13
CA LEU A 78 19.33 -18.87 3.03
C LEU A 78 20.73 -18.77 2.43
N LYS A 79 21.50 -17.75 2.80
CA LYS A 79 22.90 -17.58 2.36
C LYS A 79 23.78 -18.80 2.63
N LYS A 80 23.57 -19.47 3.78
CA LYS A 80 24.29 -20.72 4.12
C LYS A 80 24.00 -21.88 3.16
N ASP A 81 22.87 -21.82 2.44
CA ASP A 81 22.42 -22.82 1.47
C ASP A 81 22.62 -22.32 0.02
N GLY A 82 23.48 -21.31 -0.18
CA GLY A 82 23.79 -20.73 -1.50
C GLY A 82 22.75 -19.75 -2.03
N GLY A 83 21.83 -19.26 -1.19
CA GLY A 83 20.83 -18.26 -1.55
C GLY A 83 21.21 -16.81 -1.21
N ILE A 84 20.24 -15.91 -1.31
CA ILE A 84 20.40 -14.45 -1.10
C ILE A 84 19.82 -13.97 0.24
N CYS A 85 18.98 -14.79 0.89
CA CYS A 85 18.26 -14.40 2.11
C CYS A 85 19.13 -14.62 3.36
N SER A 86 19.19 -13.64 4.26
CA SER A 86 19.75 -13.84 5.61
C SER A 86 18.76 -14.54 6.52
N TYR A 87 17.46 -14.39 6.27
CA TYR A 87 16.39 -14.95 7.09
C TYR A 87 15.15 -15.28 6.25
N LEU A 88 14.48 -16.38 6.59
CA LEU A 88 13.19 -16.78 6.06
C LEU A 88 12.25 -17.07 7.23
N GLY A 89 11.16 -16.34 7.31
CA GLY A 89 10.17 -16.48 8.36
C GLY A 89 9.44 -17.82 8.32
N SER A 90 8.97 -18.29 9.47
CA SER A 90 8.24 -19.56 9.58
C SER A 90 6.93 -19.54 8.78
N ASN A 91 6.18 -18.44 8.85
CA ASN A 91 4.96 -18.25 8.08
C ASN A 91 5.24 -18.22 6.57
N PHE A 92 6.26 -17.46 6.15
CA PHE A 92 6.67 -17.44 4.74
C PHE A 92 7.02 -18.84 4.25
N THR A 93 7.81 -19.57 5.03
CA THR A 93 8.22 -20.94 4.72
C THR A 93 7.00 -21.87 4.61
N ALA A 94 6.06 -21.78 5.55
CA ALA A 94 4.87 -22.61 5.59
C ALA A 94 3.89 -22.34 4.44
N TRP A 95 3.71 -21.08 4.06
CA TRP A 95 2.67 -20.67 3.10
C TRP A 95 3.16 -20.62 1.66
N PHE A 96 4.46 -20.40 1.43
CA PHE A 96 4.96 -20.08 0.10
C PHE A 96 5.98 -21.07 -0.47
N MET A 97 6.63 -21.92 0.33
CA MET A 97 7.69 -22.81 -0.21
C MET A 97 7.18 -23.81 -1.25
N GLY A 98 5.92 -24.21 -1.19
CA GLY A 98 5.31 -25.06 -2.22
C GLY A 98 4.88 -24.30 -3.49
N LYS A 99 4.96 -22.96 -3.52
CA LYS A 99 4.40 -22.15 -4.60
C LYS A 99 5.27 -22.25 -5.84
N VAL A 100 4.60 -22.50 -6.96
CA VAL A 100 5.13 -22.41 -8.32
C VAL A 100 4.32 -21.35 -9.05
N GLU A 101 5.01 -20.40 -9.69
CA GLU A 101 4.41 -19.37 -10.54
C GLU A 101 4.88 -19.62 -11.98
N ASP A 102 3.95 -19.94 -12.87
CA ASP A 102 4.21 -20.19 -14.28
C ASP A 102 3.88 -18.94 -15.12
N ASP A 103 4.71 -18.65 -16.11
CA ASP A 103 4.51 -17.59 -17.12
C ASP A 103 4.00 -16.25 -16.56
N VAL A 104 4.76 -15.66 -15.62
CA VAL A 104 4.49 -14.30 -15.14
C VAL A 104 4.92 -13.29 -16.20
N ALA A 105 3.96 -12.54 -16.74
CA ALA A 105 4.21 -11.55 -17.78
C ALA A 105 5.09 -10.38 -17.28
N PRO A 106 5.76 -9.65 -18.19
CA PRO A 106 6.37 -8.37 -17.86
C PRO A 106 5.34 -7.42 -17.25
N SER A 107 5.75 -6.67 -16.23
CA SER A 107 4.86 -5.77 -15.49
C SER A 107 5.63 -4.55 -14.98
N THR A 108 4.89 -3.50 -14.64
CA THR A 108 5.44 -2.35 -13.89
C THR A 108 4.80 -2.36 -12.51
N LEU A 109 5.63 -2.33 -11.48
CA LEU A 109 5.22 -2.14 -10.09
C LEU A 109 5.37 -0.69 -9.70
N THR A 110 4.33 -0.12 -9.12
CA THR A 110 4.42 1.16 -8.41
C THR A 110 4.80 0.88 -6.96
N TYR A 111 5.68 1.70 -6.40
CA TYR A 111 5.97 1.70 -4.99
C TYR A 111 5.69 3.06 -4.36
N ALA A 112 5.05 3.01 -3.20
CA ALA A 112 4.62 4.19 -2.46
C ALA A 112 5.00 4.07 -1.00
N LYS A 113 5.20 5.23 -0.38
CA LYS A 113 5.55 5.37 1.02
C LYS A 113 4.30 5.54 1.86
N LEU A 114 4.18 4.79 2.96
CA LEU A 114 3.13 5.04 3.95
C LEU A 114 3.34 6.40 4.62
N THR A 115 2.33 7.26 4.58
CA THR A 115 2.38 8.60 5.19
C THR A 115 2.06 8.59 6.68
N LYS A 116 1.42 7.52 7.17
CA LYS A 116 1.05 7.31 8.57
C LYS A 116 0.92 5.82 8.87
N ASN A 117 0.83 5.49 10.16
CA ASN A 117 0.57 4.13 10.60
C ASN A 117 -0.76 3.62 10.02
N SER A 118 -0.73 2.44 9.41
CA SER A 118 -1.85 1.90 8.66
C SER A 118 -1.90 0.38 8.72
N LYS A 119 -3.10 -0.18 8.75
CA LYS A 119 -3.34 -1.61 8.63
C LYS A 119 -3.42 -2.03 7.17
N ASP A 120 -3.20 -3.31 6.92
CA ASP A 120 -3.23 -3.90 5.58
C ASP A 120 -4.57 -3.69 4.86
N ASP A 121 -5.71 -3.74 5.56
CA ASP A 121 -7.03 -3.48 4.97
C ASP A 121 -7.16 -2.05 4.40
N ALA A 122 -6.67 -1.05 5.14
CA ALA A 122 -6.63 0.34 4.69
C ALA A 122 -5.66 0.53 3.53
N ILE A 123 -4.50 -0.14 3.56
CA ILE A 123 -3.49 -0.09 2.49
C ILE A 123 -4.06 -0.69 1.20
N VAL A 124 -4.61 -1.90 1.27
CA VAL A 124 -5.25 -2.57 0.14
C VAL A 124 -6.41 -1.75 -0.41
N ALA A 125 -7.23 -1.14 0.45
CA ALA A 125 -8.29 -0.23 0.02
C ALA A 125 -7.74 1.01 -0.71
N SER A 126 -6.65 1.60 -0.22
CA SER A 126 -5.97 2.75 -0.86
C SER A 126 -5.33 2.37 -2.20
N LEU A 127 -4.90 1.12 -2.35
CA LEU A 127 -4.44 0.54 -3.62
C LEU A 127 -5.58 0.22 -4.58
N GLY A 128 -6.85 0.38 -4.14
CA GLY A 128 -8.03 0.13 -4.96
C GLY A 128 -8.52 -1.32 -4.95
N GLY A 129 -8.24 -2.07 -3.88
CA GLY A 129 -8.70 -3.44 -3.66
C GLY A 129 -7.61 -4.50 -3.86
N GLU A 130 -7.90 -5.74 -3.46
CA GLU A 130 -6.94 -6.85 -3.46
C GLU A 130 -6.32 -7.10 -4.85
N ASP A 131 -7.13 -7.12 -5.91
CA ASP A 131 -6.63 -7.42 -7.26
C ASP A 131 -5.61 -6.40 -7.76
N LYS A 132 -5.73 -5.14 -7.33
CA LYS A 132 -4.79 -4.07 -7.66
C LYS A 132 -3.56 -4.08 -6.75
N ALA A 133 -3.70 -4.59 -5.53
CA ALA A 133 -2.62 -4.72 -4.56
C ALA A 133 -1.70 -5.92 -4.86
N LYS A 134 -2.23 -6.99 -5.44
CA LYS A 134 -1.52 -8.25 -5.72
C LYS A 134 -0.26 -8.05 -6.56
N THR A 135 0.83 -8.63 -6.07
CA THR A 135 2.11 -8.86 -6.77
C THR A 135 2.38 -10.37 -6.83
N SER A 136 3.58 -10.77 -7.28
CA SER A 136 4.03 -12.17 -7.29
C SER A 136 5.32 -12.39 -6.48
N LEU A 137 5.60 -13.63 -6.12
CA LEU A 137 6.87 -13.98 -5.46
C LEU A 137 8.07 -13.76 -6.39
N VAL A 138 7.93 -14.04 -7.68
CA VAL A 138 9.01 -13.81 -8.65
C VAL A 138 9.34 -12.33 -8.81
N GLU A 139 8.33 -11.45 -8.74
CA GLU A 139 8.54 -10.01 -8.73
C GLU A 139 9.36 -9.60 -7.49
N ILE A 140 8.99 -10.08 -6.30
CA ILE A 140 9.73 -9.86 -5.05
C ILE A 140 11.18 -10.35 -5.15
N PHE A 141 11.37 -11.59 -5.60
CA PHE A 141 12.70 -12.19 -5.72
C PHE A 141 13.59 -11.43 -6.70
N HIS A 142 13.02 -11.01 -7.83
CA HIS A 142 13.72 -10.21 -8.81
C HIS A 142 14.19 -8.87 -8.22
N ARG A 143 13.36 -8.20 -7.41
CA ARG A 143 13.77 -6.97 -6.70
C ARG A 143 14.92 -7.21 -5.73
N ILE A 144 14.83 -8.26 -4.92
CA ILE A 144 15.89 -8.67 -3.99
C ILE A 144 17.21 -8.93 -4.74
N SER A 145 17.11 -9.57 -5.91
CA SER A 145 18.27 -9.95 -6.74
C SER A 145 18.95 -8.78 -7.42
N LEU A 146 18.26 -7.64 -7.59
CA LEU A 146 18.86 -6.39 -8.06
C LEU A 146 19.55 -5.61 -6.93
N GLN A 147 19.26 -5.96 -5.68
CA GLN A 147 19.89 -5.35 -4.51
C GLN A 147 20.53 -6.41 -3.58
N PRO A 148 21.36 -7.34 -4.08
CA PRO A 148 21.84 -8.50 -3.30
C PRO A 148 22.63 -8.14 -2.03
N ASN A 149 23.24 -6.97 -2.00
CA ASN A 149 24.09 -6.48 -0.91
C ASN A 149 23.49 -5.27 -0.19
N GLY A 150 22.21 -4.98 -0.42
CA GLY A 150 21.54 -3.84 0.19
C GLY A 150 22.01 -2.52 -0.41
N GLU A 151 22.44 -2.55 -1.68
CA GLU A 151 22.72 -1.33 -2.43
C GLU A 151 21.44 -0.54 -2.70
N THR A 152 21.63 0.72 -3.08
CA THR A 152 20.53 1.62 -3.44
C THR A 152 19.70 1.04 -4.57
N GLY A 153 18.38 1.06 -4.40
CA GLY A 153 17.42 0.65 -5.42
C GLY A 153 15.99 0.97 -4.98
N SER A 154 15.01 0.22 -5.47
CA SER A 154 13.61 0.43 -5.13
C SER A 154 13.24 -0.05 -3.72
N LEU A 155 13.94 -1.03 -3.16
CA LEU A 155 13.71 -1.56 -1.81
C LEU A 155 14.43 -0.71 -0.76
N LEU A 156 13.76 -0.48 0.37
CA LEU A 156 14.38 0.06 1.58
C LEU A 156 15.43 -0.91 2.13
N THR A 157 16.61 -0.37 2.42
CA THR A 157 17.74 -1.10 3.03
C THR A 157 18.01 -0.63 4.47
N SER A 158 17.14 0.24 5.02
CA SER A 158 17.22 0.77 6.39
C SER A 158 16.75 -0.21 7.47
N GLY A 159 16.38 -1.44 7.09
CA GLY A 159 15.73 -2.43 7.97
C GLY A 159 14.22 -2.26 8.11
N TRP A 160 13.65 -1.25 7.47
CA TRP A 160 12.21 -1.04 7.44
C TRP A 160 11.58 -1.98 6.41
N ALA A 161 10.31 -2.33 6.62
CA ALA A 161 9.62 -3.27 5.77
C ALA A 161 9.33 -2.68 4.38
N ASN A 162 9.54 -3.50 3.36
CA ASN A 162 8.98 -3.39 2.03
C ASN A 162 7.83 -4.39 1.95
N ILE A 163 6.62 -3.89 1.72
CA ILE A 163 5.36 -4.60 1.88
C ILE A 163 4.83 -4.98 0.50
N PHE A 164 4.49 -6.25 0.36
CA PHE A 164 3.92 -6.85 -0.84
C PHE A 164 2.69 -7.69 -0.46
N TYR A 165 1.77 -7.88 -1.39
CA TYR A 165 0.60 -8.73 -1.21
C TYR A 165 0.63 -9.85 -2.24
N VAL A 166 0.70 -11.11 -1.77
CA VAL A 166 0.85 -12.28 -2.64
C VAL A 166 -0.07 -13.39 -2.18
N GLU A 167 -0.72 -14.06 -3.12
CA GLU A 167 -1.52 -15.25 -2.84
C GLU A 167 -0.61 -16.43 -2.47
N ASP A 168 -0.90 -17.11 -1.37
CA ASP A 168 -0.18 -18.31 -0.94
C ASP A 168 -0.48 -19.54 -1.83
N VAL A 169 0.02 -20.71 -1.44
CA VAL A 169 -0.25 -21.98 -2.17
C VAL A 169 -1.74 -22.37 -2.20
N ASN A 170 -2.56 -21.81 -1.31
CA ASN A 170 -4.00 -22.06 -1.24
C ASN A 170 -4.81 -20.92 -1.89
N GLY A 171 -4.16 -19.96 -2.56
CA GLY A 171 -4.83 -18.80 -3.14
C GLY A 171 -5.25 -17.73 -2.12
N VAL A 172 -4.81 -17.82 -0.86
CA VAL A 172 -5.16 -16.82 0.16
C VAL A 172 -4.17 -15.67 0.10
N LEU A 173 -4.66 -14.43 0.00
CA LEU A 173 -3.81 -13.25 0.01
C LEU A 173 -3.09 -13.10 1.36
N ARG A 174 -1.76 -13.00 1.32
CA ARG A 174 -0.90 -12.75 2.48
C ARG A 174 -0.07 -11.50 2.27
N THR A 175 0.29 -10.86 3.37
CA THR A 175 1.28 -9.80 3.37
C THR A 175 2.66 -10.46 3.42
N VAL A 176 3.51 -10.20 2.43
CA VAL A 176 4.92 -10.58 2.42
C VAL A 176 5.74 -9.33 2.72
N LEU A 177 6.55 -9.39 3.76
CA LEU A 177 7.45 -8.30 4.13
C LEU A 177 8.90 -8.67 3.85
N VAL A 178 9.61 -7.75 3.22
CA VAL A 178 11.04 -7.86 2.92
C VAL A 178 11.78 -6.74 3.61
N HIS A 179 12.81 -7.06 4.38
CA HIS A 179 13.59 -6.08 5.12
C HIS A 179 15.08 -6.42 5.08
N TRP A 180 15.93 -5.40 5.14
CA TRP A 180 17.38 -5.58 5.17
C TRP A 180 17.88 -5.67 6.62
N SER A 181 18.47 -6.78 7.01
CA SER A 181 19.02 -6.95 8.37
C SER A 181 20.18 -7.95 8.38
N GLY A 182 21.15 -7.72 9.27
CA GLY A 182 22.29 -8.63 9.46
C GLY A 182 23.11 -8.87 8.18
N GLY A 183 23.19 -7.86 7.30
CA GLY A 183 23.91 -7.97 6.02
C GLY A 183 23.21 -8.83 4.95
N GLY A 184 21.89 -9.00 5.02
CA GLY A 184 21.12 -9.67 3.98
C GLY A 184 19.63 -9.37 4.03
N TRP A 185 18.88 -9.95 3.10
CA TRP A 185 17.42 -9.82 3.04
C TRP A 185 16.73 -10.84 3.94
N GLY A 186 15.91 -10.35 4.86
CA GLY A 186 14.91 -11.14 5.56
C GLY A 186 13.58 -11.11 4.81
N VAL A 187 12.96 -12.27 4.66
CA VAL A 187 11.62 -12.40 4.06
C VAL A 187 10.71 -13.09 5.06
N ASP A 188 9.59 -12.46 5.39
CA ASP A 188 8.57 -13.01 6.30
C ASP A 188 7.18 -12.82 5.71
N ALA A 189 6.18 -13.45 6.31
CA ALA A 189 4.79 -13.33 5.91
C ALA A 189 3.85 -13.25 7.11
N ILE A 190 2.80 -12.46 6.98
CA ILE A 190 1.72 -12.37 7.97
C ILE A 190 0.36 -12.38 7.26
N PRO A 191 -0.74 -12.69 7.98
CA PRO A 191 -2.08 -12.55 7.42
C PRO A 191 -2.38 -11.08 7.12
N VAL A 192 -3.12 -10.81 6.03
CA VAL A 192 -3.60 -9.44 5.68
C VAL A 192 -4.55 -8.88 6.75
N VAL A 193 -5.24 -9.74 7.49
CA VAL A 193 -6.12 -9.33 8.61
C VAL A 193 -5.39 -9.22 9.95
N SER A 194 -4.05 -9.15 9.94
CA SER A 194 -3.26 -9.01 11.15
C SER A 194 -3.64 -7.73 11.92
N PRO A 195 -3.76 -7.76 13.26
CA PRO A 195 -4.07 -6.57 14.05
C PRO A 195 -2.91 -5.58 14.13
N VAL A 196 -1.77 -5.89 13.51
CA VAL A 196 -0.53 -5.10 13.60
C VAL A 196 -0.53 -3.99 12.56
N ASP A 197 -0.34 -2.76 13.02
CA ASP A 197 -0.17 -1.60 12.16
C ASP A 197 1.24 -1.57 11.56
N TRP A 198 1.33 -1.27 10.26
CA TRP A 198 2.57 -0.87 9.63
C TRP A 198 2.87 0.58 9.98
N GLY A 199 4.06 0.85 10.49
CA GLY A 199 4.48 2.23 10.76
C GLY A 199 4.55 3.09 9.49
N ALA A 200 4.65 4.41 9.65
CA ALA A 200 4.94 5.33 8.55
C ALA A 200 6.30 5.01 7.87
N ASP A 201 6.53 5.56 6.68
CA ASP A 201 7.71 5.42 5.81
C ASP A 201 8.12 4.00 5.39
N ARG A 202 7.28 2.98 5.64
CA ARG A 202 7.42 1.68 4.95
C ARG A 202 7.04 1.86 3.49
N LEU A 203 7.64 1.06 2.60
CA LEU A 203 7.27 1.04 1.20
C LEU A 203 6.24 -0.07 0.94
N VAL A 204 5.22 0.26 0.16
CA VAL A 204 4.21 -0.67 -0.33
C VAL A 204 4.34 -0.78 -1.84
N PHE A 205 4.38 -1.99 -2.36
CA PHE A 205 4.48 -2.29 -3.78
C PHE A 205 3.17 -2.85 -4.29
N SER A 206 2.77 -2.44 -5.50
CA SER A 206 1.54 -2.92 -6.14
C SER A 206 1.61 -2.79 -7.66
N ARG A 207 0.70 -3.47 -8.36
CA ARG A 207 0.50 -3.28 -9.81
C ARG A 207 -0.42 -2.10 -10.15
N ASN A 208 -0.96 -1.40 -9.15
CA ASN A 208 -1.77 -0.21 -9.38
C ASN A 208 -0.88 0.99 -9.73
N PRO A 209 -1.07 1.66 -10.88
CA PRO A 209 -0.45 2.94 -11.13
C PRO A 209 -1.08 3.99 -10.19
N LEU A 210 -0.48 4.20 -9.03
CA LEU A 210 -0.91 5.28 -8.14
C LEU A 210 -0.72 6.63 -8.86
N GLY A 211 -1.66 7.55 -8.67
CA GLY A 211 -1.65 8.87 -9.30
C GLY A 211 -2.41 8.98 -10.64
N THR A 212 -3.09 7.93 -11.11
CA THR A 212 -4.08 8.03 -12.19
C THR A 212 -5.48 7.91 -11.60
N GLN A 213 -5.97 8.98 -10.98
CA GLN A 213 -7.42 9.12 -10.85
C GLN A 213 -7.94 9.47 -12.24
N ALA A 214 -8.64 8.53 -12.89
CA ALA A 214 -9.49 8.86 -14.01
C ALA A 214 -10.53 9.86 -13.48
N VAL A 215 -10.50 11.06 -14.07
CA VAL A 215 -11.49 12.12 -13.85
C VAL A 215 -12.85 11.65 -14.35
#